data_AF-A0A1H9IF76-F1
#
_entry.id   AF-A0A1H9IF76-F1
#
_cell.length_a   1.000
_cell.length_b   1.000
_cell.length_c   1.000
_cell.angle_alpha   90.00
_cell.angle_beta   90.00
_cell.angle_gamma   90.00
#
_symmetry.space_group_name_H-M   'P 1'
#
loop_
_entity.id
_entity.type
_entity.pdbx_description
1 polymer ?
#
loop_
_entity_poly.entity_id
_entity_poly.type
_entity_poly.pdbx_seq_one_letter_code
_entity_poly.pdbx_strand_id
1 'polypeptide(L)'
;MVALYLILFLVAVGSLYMVFDYYRMRKIARERGGPNICAYARSFDYRNTDTKIMREVWNEVQSYLGEYDGKPFPISSDDLFAETYNLDPDDLDDIYWAVADRMGIETGNPERNPYFNQVTSVRNLVLFLQNQPKKAANV
;
A
#
# COMPACT_ATOMS: atom_id res chain seq x y z
N MET A 1 28.95 28.59 4.92
CA MET A 1 29.63 27.42 5.51
C MET A 1 28.69 26.57 6.36
N VAL A 2 28.05 27.10 7.43
CA VAL A 2 27.14 26.30 8.29
C VAL A 2 25.98 25.67 7.51
N ALA A 3 25.30 26.42 6.64
CA ALA A 3 24.21 25.88 5.82
C ALA A 3 24.65 24.72 4.90
N LEU A 4 25.86 24.79 4.35
CA LEU A 4 26.41 23.71 3.52
C LEU A 4 26.60 22.42 4.33
N TYR A 5 27.15 22.53 5.54
CA TYR A 5 27.31 21.37 6.43
C TYR A 5 25.96 20.79 6.88
N LEU A 6 24.96 21.64 7.13
CA LEU A 6 23.61 21.17 7.45
C LEU A 6 22.97 20.41 6.28
N ILE A 7 23.08 20.93 5.05
CA ILE A 7 22.58 20.25 3.86
C ILE A 7 23.28 18.91 3.66
N LEU A 8 24.61 18.88 3.75
CA LEU A 8 25.39 17.64 3.62
C LEU A 8 25.02 16.61 4.69
N PHE A 9 24.79 17.06 5.92
CA PHE A 9 24.33 16.19 7.01
C PHE A 9 22.94 15.60 6.73
N LEU A 10 21.98 16.42 6.30
CA LEU A 10 20.62 15.94 5.95
C LEU A 10 20.65 14.94 4.79
N VAL A 11 21.44 15.21 3.75
CA VAL A 11 21.62 14.28 2.63
C VAL A 11 22.26 12.98 3.09
N ALA A 12 23.27 13.04 3.96
CA ALA A 12 23.91 11.84 4.48
C ALA A 12 22.96 11.00 5.33
N VAL A 13 22.17 11.62 6.21
CA VAL A 13 21.16 10.95 7.04
C VAL A 13 20.07 10.34 6.17
N GLY A 14 19.53 11.10 5.20
CA GLY A 14 18.53 10.61 4.26
C GLY A 14 19.04 9.42 3.43
N SER A 15 20.29 9.50 2.95
CA SER A 15 20.92 8.39 2.21
C SER A 15 21.07 7.14 3.09
N LEU A 16 21.52 7.29 4.33
CA LEU A 16 21.63 6.17 5.27
C LEU A 16 20.27 5.55 5.59
N TYR A 17 19.23 6.38 5.76
CA TYR A 17 17.86 5.94 5.96
C TYR A 17 17.36 5.10 4.78
N MET A 18 17.51 5.61 3.54
CA MET A 18 17.11 4.90 2.33
C MET A 18 17.84 3.56 2.17
N VAL A 19 19.15 3.50 2.45
CA VAL A 19 19.91 2.26 2.40
C VAL A 19 19.41 1.27 3.45
N PHE A 20 19.20 1.71 4.68
CA PHE A 20 18.69 0.86 5.76
C PHE A 20 17.31 0.29 5.41
N ASP A 21 16.39 1.14 4.95
CA ASP A 21 15.05 0.72 4.57
C ASP A 21 15.05 -0.25 3.39
N TYR A 22 15.88 0.01 2.37
CA TYR A 22 16.08 -0.93 1.26
C TYR A 22 16.51 -2.32 1.74
N TYR A 23 17.47 -2.41 2.66
CA TYR A 23 17.90 -3.71 3.21
C TYR A 23 16.82 -4.37 4.07
N ARG A 24 16.06 -3.59 4.84
CA ARG A 24 14.92 -4.06 5.63
C ARG A 24 13.86 -4.69 4.73
N MET A 25 13.45 -3.97 3.68
CA MET A 25 12.46 -4.44 2.70
C MET A 25 12.98 -5.66 1.94
N ARG A 26 14.24 -5.64 1.49
CA ARG A 26 14.87 -6.80 0.83
C ARG A 26 14.89 -8.04 1.73
N LYS A 27 15.12 -7.87 3.04
CA LYS A 27 15.09 -8.97 4.01
C LYS A 27 13.69 -9.58 4.11
N ILE A 28 12.65 -8.75 4.26
CA ILE A 28 11.25 -9.22 4.29
C ILE A 28 10.90 -9.98 3.01
N ALA A 29 11.28 -9.44 1.85
CA ALA A 29 11.05 -10.07 0.56
C ALA A 29 11.70 -11.46 0.49
N ARG A 30 12.95 -11.60 0.93
CA ARG A 30 13.66 -12.88 0.97
C ARG A 30 13.04 -13.90 1.93
N GLU A 31 12.67 -13.46 3.13
CA GLU A 31 12.07 -14.34 4.14
C GLU A 31 10.72 -14.90 3.69
N ARG A 32 9.93 -14.11 2.97
CA ARG A 32 8.64 -14.53 2.41
C ARG A 32 8.75 -15.25 1.06
N GLY A 33 9.88 -15.10 0.38
CA GLY A 33 10.13 -15.70 -0.92
C GLY A 33 9.51 -14.89 -2.06
N GLY A 34 8.45 -15.40 -2.68
CA GLY A 34 7.81 -14.78 -3.84
C GLY A 34 6.38 -14.33 -3.56
N PRO A 35 5.80 -13.44 -4.39
CA PRO A 35 4.39 -13.06 -4.30
C PRO A 35 3.47 -14.29 -4.32
N ASN A 36 2.53 -14.34 -3.38
CA ASN A 36 1.57 -15.42 -3.28
C ASN A 36 0.13 -14.87 -3.23
N ILE A 37 -0.40 -14.53 -4.41
CA ILE A 37 -1.75 -13.98 -4.54
C ILE A 37 -2.82 -14.95 -4.01
N CYS A 38 -2.59 -16.26 -4.07
CA CYS A 38 -3.54 -17.25 -3.56
C CYS A 38 -3.57 -17.29 -2.03
N ALA A 39 -2.43 -17.10 -1.35
CA ALA A 39 -2.39 -16.98 0.10
C ALA A 39 -3.04 -15.67 0.54
N TYR A 40 -2.73 -14.56 -0.15
CA TYR A 40 -3.38 -13.27 0.04
C TYR A 40 -4.90 -13.34 -0.14
N ALA A 41 -5.39 -13.88 -1.26
CA ALA A 41 -6.83 -13.97 -1.50
C ALA A 41 -7.55 -14.86 -0.45
N ARG A 42 -6.88 -15.91 0.05
CA ARG A 42 -7.42 -16.79 1.09
C ARG A 42 -7.46 -16.16 2.48
N SER A 43 -6.73 -15.08 2.73
CA SER A 43 -6.80 -14.39 4.02
C SER A 43 -8.02 -13.47 4.14
N PHE A 44 -8.78 -13.26 3.06
CA PHE A 44 -10.05 -12.53 3.07
C PHE A 44 -11.25 -13.48 3.13
N ASP A 45 -12.36 -12.99 3.65
CA ASP A 45 -13.66 -13.62 3.45
C ASP A 45 -14.12 -13.35 2.02
N TYR A 46 -13.71 -14.22 1.09
CA TYR A 46 -13.95 -14.09 -0.34
C TYR A 46 -15.45 -14.05 -0.72
N ARG A 47 -16.36 -14.47 0.19
CA ARG A 47 -17.81 -14.40 -0.04
C ARG A 47 -18.37 -13.00 0.20
N ASN A 48 -17.70 -12.22 1.04
CA ASN A 48 -18.13 -10.90 1.46
C ASN A 48 -17.16 -9.79 1.04
N THR A 49 -16.09 -10.13 0.31
CA THR A 49 -15.09 -9.17 -0.16
C THR A 49 -15.13 -9.04 -1.68
N ASP A 50 -15.17 -7.82 -2.21
CA ASP A 50 -15.10 -7.60 -3.67
C ASP A 50 -13.73 -8.04 -4.20
N THR A 51 -13.70 -9.18 -4.89
CA THR A 51 -12.47 -9.78 -5.42
C THR A 51 -11.75 -8.91 -6.45
N LYS A 52 -12.45 -8.00 -7.14
CA LYS A 52 -11.82 -7.07 -8.08
C LYS A 52 -11.06 -5.98 -7.34
N ILE A 53 -11.67 -5.39 -6.32
CA ILE A 53 -11.01 -4.39 -5.46
C ILE A 53 -9.81 -5.04 -4.76
N MET A 54 -9.98 -6.24 -4.21
CA MET A 54 -8.91 -6.99 -3.57
C MET A 54 -7.70 -7.20 -4.51
N ARG A 55 -7.96 -7.54 -5.78
CA ARG A 55 -6.91 -7.71 -6.80
C ARG A 55 -6.28 -6.38 -7.21
N GLU A 56 -7.05 -5.31 -7.37
CA GLU A 56 -6.51 -4.00 -7.73
C GLU A 56 -5.64 -3.42 -6.63
N VAL A 57 -6.04 -3.55 -5.36
CA VAL A 57 -5.20 -3.15 -4.22
C VAL A 57 -3.90 -3.97 -4.19
N TRP A 58 -3.99 -5.29 -4.41
CA TRP A 58 -2.79 -6.13 -4.52
C TRP A 58 -1.84 -5.61 -5.60
N ASN A 59 -2.36 -5.38 -6.80
CA ASN A 59 -1.55 -4.92 -7.93
C ASN A 59 -0.92 -3.55 -7.67
N GLU A 60 -1.70 -2.59 -7.15
CA GLU A 60 -1.22 -1.23 -6.91
C GLU A 60 -0.15 -1.18 -5.83
N VAL A 61 -0.40 -1.83 -4.68
CA VAL A 61 0.59 -1.89 -3.59
C VAL A 61 1.86 -2.60 -4.09
N GLN A 62 1.74 -3.64 -4.92
CA GLN A 62 2.91 -4.37 -5.42
C GLN A 62 3.71 -3.55 -6.42
N SER A 63 3.00 -2.78 -7.27
CA SER A 63 3.61 -1.83 -8.19
C SER A 63 4.36 -0.74 -7.41
N TYR A 64 3.74 -0.19 -6.36
CA TYR A 64 4.33 0.83 -5.52
C TYR A 64 5.62 0.34 -4.83
N LEU A 65 5.56 -0.85 -4.20
CA LEU A 65 6.71 -1.42 -3.49
C LEU A 65 7.83 -1.91 -4.41
N GLY A 66 7.54 -2.11 -5.69
CA GLY A 66 8.49 -2.52 -6.70
C GLY A 66 9.02 -3.94 -6.51
N GLU A 67 10.27 -4.15 -6.94
CA GLU A 67 10.90 -5.46 -7.00
C GLU A 67 12.15 -5.55 -6.13
N TYR A 68 12.34 -6.74 -5.55
CA TYR A 68 13.53 -7.10 -4.79
C TYR A 68 14.07 -8.42 -5.33
N ASP A 69 15.37 -8.44 -5.65
CA ASP A 69 16.03 -9.59 -6.28
C ASP A 69 15.30 -10.08 -7.56
N GLY A 70 14.75 -9.13 -8.34
CA GLY A 70 14.07 -9.39 -9.63
C GLY A 70 12.69 -10.05 -9.50
N LYS A 71 12.04 -9.91 -8.34
CA LYS A 71 10.69 -10.40 -8.09
C LYS A 71 9.84 -9.29 -7.45
N PRO A 72 8.54 -9.19 -7.79
CA PRO A 72 7.65 -8.25 -7.10
C PRO A 72 7.62 -8.51 -5.60
N PHE A 73 7.38 -7.47 -4.80
CA PHE A 73 7.38 -7.59 -3.35
C PHE A 73 6.25 -8.53 -2.84
N PRO A 74 6.53 -9.47 -1.92
CA PRO A 74 5.54 -10.39 -1.39
C PRO A 74 4.66 -9.73 -0.31
N ILE A 75 3.50 -9.23 -0.75
CA ILE A 75 2.49 -8.59 0.08
C ILE A 75 1.69 -9.62 0.90
N SER A 76 1.30 -9.24 2.10
CA SER A 76 0.27 -9.89 2.92
C SER A 76 -0.89 -8.92 3.19
N SER A 77 -2.09 -9.44 3.42
CA SER A 77 -3.24 -8.62 3.79
C SER A 77 -3.07 -7.94 5.15
N ASP A 78 -2.32 -8.57 6.05
CA ASP A 78 -2.16 -8.11 7.43
C ASP A 78 -0.94 -7.19 7.59
N ASP A 79 -0.24 -6.91 6.48
CA ASP A 79 0.87 -5.96 6.49
C ASP A 79 0.36 -4.55 6.75
N LEU A 80 1.08 -3.87 7.63
CA LEU A 80 0.81 -2.49 7.99
C LEU A 80 1.61 -1.56 7.09
N PHE A 81 0.97 -0.56 6.51
CA PHE A 81 1.62 0.34 5.55
C PHE A 81 2.81 1.07 6.18
N ALA A 82 2.61 1.68 7.35
CA ALA A 82 3.67 2.38 8.07
C ALA A 82 4.73 1.42 8.64
N GLU A 83 4.34 0.44 9.46
CA GLU A 83 5.35 -0.40 10.15
C GLU A 83 6.04 -1.41 9.23
N THR A 84 5.31 -2.00 8.28
CA THR A 84 5.86 -3.05 7.42
C THR A 84 6.55 -2.44 6.21
N TYR A 85 5.90 -1.52 5.51
CA TYR A 85 6.38 -1.01 4.23
C TYR A 85 7.09 0.34 4.33
N ASN A 86 7.02 1.01 5.49
CA ASN A 86 7.50 2.39 5.64
C ASN A 86 6.88 3.33 4.59
N LEU A 87 5.62 3.06 4.26
CA LEU A 87 4.78 3.93 3.43
C LEU A 87 4.30 5.09 4.30
N ASP A 88 4.53 6.31 3.81
CA ASP A 88 3.97 7.49 4.45
C ASP A 88 2.49 7.70 4.04
N PRO A 89 1.77 8.62 4.70
CA PRO A 89 0.37 8.87 4.37
C PRO A 89 0.13 9.38 2.94
N ASP A 90 1.05 10.18 2.39
CA ASP A 90 0.90 10.76 1.06
C ASP A 90 1.01 9.66 -0.01
N ASP A 91 1.94 8.72 0.19
CA ASP A 91 2.09 7.54 -0.67
C ASP A 91 0.85 6.61 -0.60
N LEU A 92 0.27 6.44 0.59
CA LEU A 92 -0.94 5.65 0.77
C LEU A 92 -2.15 6.31 0.07
N ASP A 93 -2.23 7.63 0.12
CA ASP A 93 -3.24 8.39 -0.60
C ASP A 93 -3.12 8.16 -2.11
N ASP A 94 -1.91 8.20 -2.68
CA ASP A 94 -1.69 7.91 -4.11
C ASP A 94 -2.19 6.52 -4.51
N ILE A 95 -1.89 5.49 -3.72
CA ILE A 95 -2.40 4.12 -3.92
C ILE A 95 -3.93 4.10 -3.86
N TYR A 96 -4.52 4.77 -2.86
CA TYR A 96 -5.96 4.87 -2.70
C TYR A 96 -6.63 5.53 -3.92
N TRP A 97 -6.12 6.67 -4.37
CA TRP A 97 -6.65 7.40 -5.52
C TRP A 97 -6.56 6.59 -6.81
N ALA A 98 -5.42 5.93 -7.04
CA ALA A 98 -5.19 5.10 -8.22
C ALA A 98 -6.18 3.92 -8.29
N VAL A 99 -6.39 3.22 -7.17
CA VAL A 99 -7.35 2.10 -7.12
C VAL A 99 -8.79 2.62 -7.25
N ALA A 100 -9.14 3.69 -6.54
CA ALA A 100 -10.48 4.26 -6.57
C ALA A 100 -10.87 4.70 -7.98
N ASP A 101 -9.97 5.34 -8.71
CA ASP A 101 -10.23 5.77 -10.07
C ASP A 101 -10.45 4.60 -11.03
N ARG A 102 -9.53 3.60 -11.01
CA ARG A 102 -9.65 2.40 -11.86
C ARG A 102 -10.91 1.58 -11.57
N MET A 103 -11.35 1.56 -10.32
CA MET A 103 -12.53 0.80 -9.89
C MET A 103 -13.83 1.59 -9.97
N GLY A 104 -13.78 2.87 -10.37
CA GLY A 104 -14.95 3.74 -10.42
C GLY A 104 -15.58 3.94 -9.05
N ILE A 105 -14.76 4.08 -8.02
CA ILE A 105 -15.18 4.30 -6.63
C ILE A 105 -15.29 5.80 -6.37
N GLU A 106 -16.37 6.21 -5.72
CA GLU A 106 -16.55 7.58 -5.26
C GLU A 106 -15.74 7.80 -3.98
N THR A 107 -15.00 8.90 -3.94
CA THR A 107 -14.07 9.22 -2.85
C THR A 107 -14.58 10.34 -1.94
N GLY A 108 -15.78 10.86 -2.21
CA GLY A 108 -16.43 11.89 -1.41
C GLY A 108 -17.01 11.32 -0.11
N ASN A 109 -17.03 12.16 0.94
CA ASN A 109 -17.56 11.83 2.27
C ASN A 109 -16.96 10.55 2.91
N PRO A 110 -15.62 10.42 2.97
CA PRO A 110 -14.95 9.23 3.49
C PRO A 110 -15.34 8.91 4.95
N GLU A 111 -15.72 9.93 5.73
CA GLU A 111 -16.20 9.80 7.12
C GLU A 111 -17.46 8.92 7.29
N ARG A 112 -18.22 8.68 6.21
CA ARG A 112 -19.38 7.76 6.23
C ARG A 112 -18.97 6.28 6.16
N ASN A 113 -17.72 6.01 5.79
CA ASN A 113 -17.20 4.66 5.68
C ASN A 113 -16.93 4.07 7.09
N PRO A 114 -17.38 2.84 7.39
CA PRO A 114 -17.11 2.22 8.69
C PRO A 114 -15.62 2.00 8.99
N TYR A 115 -14.76 2.05 7.96
CA TYR A 115 -13.30 1.91 8.07
C TYR A 115 -12.58 3.27 8.04
N PHE A 116 -13.30 4.40 8.15
CA PHE A 116 -12.68 5.72 8.23
C PHE A 116 -11.71 5.80 9.43
N ASN A 117 -10.54 6.43 9.22
CA ASN A 117 -9.42 6.49 10.16
C ASN A 117 -8.88 5.12 10.64
N GLN A 118 -9.19 4.03 9.94
CA GLN A 118 -8.71 2.69 10.28
C GLN A 118 -7.83 2.09 9.18
N VAL A 119 -7.51 2.83 8.11
CA VAL A 119 -6.68 2.35 7.00
C VAL A 119 -5.20 2.32 7.39
N THR A 120 -4.83 1.29 8.15
CA THR A 120 -3.45 1.04 8.60
C THR A 120 -2.81 -0.17 7.91
N SER A 121 -3.62 -1.07 7.37
CA SER A 121 -3.19 -2.32 6.73
C SER A 121 -3.72 -2.47 5.32
N VAL A 122 -3.10 -3.34 4.53
CA VAL A 122 -3.56 -3.71 3.17
C VAL A 122 -5.02 -4.18 3.20
N ARG A 123 -5.39 -4.99 4.19
CA ARG A 123 -6.76 -5.44 4.42
C ARG A 123 -7.70 -4.26 4.63
N ASN A 124 -7.34 -3.32 5.49
CA ASN A 124 -8.19 -2.19 5.81
C ASN A 124 -8.42 -1.29 4.59
N LEU A 125 -7.42 -1.15 3.71
CA LEU A 125 -7.60 -0.43 2.44
C LEU A 125 -8.62 -1.13 1.52
N VAL A 126 -8.53 -2.46 1.37
CA VAL A 126 -9.54 -3.24 0.60
C VAL A 126 -10.94 -3.04 1.21
N LEU A 127 -11.06 -3.19 2.53
CA LEU A 127 -12.32 -3.07 3.24
C LEU A 127 -12.90 -1.65 3.19
N PHE A 128 -12.04 -0.63 3.21
CA PHE A 128 -12.44 0.75 3.03
C PHE A 128 -12.98 0.98 1.62
N LEU A 129 -12.19 0.66 0.59
CA LEU A 129 -12.57 0.87 -0.82
C LEU A 129 -13.86 0.14 -1.20
N GLN A 130 -14.08 -1.10 -0.73
CA GLN A 130 -15.33 -1.82 -1.04
C GLN A 130 -16.57 -1.22 -0.37
N ASN A 131 -16.40 -0.50 0.75
CA ASN A 131 -17.50 0.14 1.47
C ASN A 131 -17.72 1.59 1.03
N GLN A 132 -16.98 2.06 0.02
CA GLN A 132 -17.27 3.33 -0.63
C GLN A 132 -18.35 3.16 -1.70
N PRO A 133 -19.16 4.20 -1.96
CA PRO A 133 -20.10 4.23 -3.07
C PRO A 133 -19.36 4.06 -4.41
N LYS A 134 -20.04 3.50 -5.41
CA LYS A 134 -19.53 3.49 -6.79
C LYS A 134 -19.97 4.77 -7.48
N LYS A 135 -19.10 5.37 -8.29
CA LYS A 135 -19.45 6.46 -9.20
C LYS A 135 -20.65 6.01 -10.04
N ALA A 136 -21.66 6.88 -10.17
CA ALA A 136 -22.79 6.60 -11.04
C ALA A 136 -22.26 6.31 -12.45
N ALA A 137 -22.73 5.23 -13.08
CA ALA A 137 -22.46 5.02 -14.49
C ALA A 137 -23.12 6.18 -15.25
N ASN A 138 -22.32 7.00 -15.92
CA ASN A 138 -22.86 7.96 -16.88
C ASN A 138 -23.46 7.12 -18.02
N VAL A 139 -24.78 6.95 -18.01
CA VAL A 139 -25.57 6.36 -19.10
C VAL A 139 -25.66 7.35 -20.25
#